data_AF-A0A1F9PMV1-F1
#
_entry.id   AF-A0A1F9PMV1-F1
#
_cell.length_a   1.000
_cell.length_b   1.000
_cell.length_c   1.000
_cell.angle_alpha   90.00
_cell.angle_beta   90.00
_cell.angle_gamma   90.00
#
_symmetry.space_group_name_H-M   'P 1'
#
loop_
_entity.id
_entity.type
_entity.pdbx_description
1 polymer ?
#
loop_
_entity_poly.entity_id
_entity_poly.type
_entity_poly.pdbx_seq_one_letter_code
_entity_poly.pdbx_strand_id
1 'polypeptide(L)'
;MASKDFSVRIGQEEMGRILNLKENLNLKELLVTYAPHYQQLGWVLVGMKSPEGTPLELDLSQPAELWSQQLTDLGAAPDQINIGIRTGKASNLLVLEVNKGEGALLLDQCGEWRADCVAEMGGFREQHYYALRPEVQTPPSFFLAPQVLIYGEGGLVLVPPSLEPQAREPWRWLAPPWEAPPLPPKPAVWQFLKEYIPAAMVNSEVQSWAEIYRMISPHGALLKALLVPPSSQAAYYQGIITTATGLGFKDPALLFGLLWHAPHGEARNDPDKRDYFQKLIAAAQDRQEARASVPGLPARMDQQAWPGKPADMQTASPAAQPTMNVLDMLACPGPTDLGVQGREAGSAPQFEQSVSGQFFQLLAGLGEKVIMESCRYEAMLTGVRHQAGEVENLVSQWEQYFAGASPSPPEQGQKPTGSTVEFNWDVIVGQNNCNRQQIQEIQAAAGDFLNQNPDLAGDQHKVQMVVFCLKNYISIDPENAALPFREKLNQAGMMARDFFRARGEAL
;
A
#
# COMPACT_ATOMS: atom_id res chain seq x y z
N MET A 1 49.70 46.33 -10.52
CA MET A 1 49.10 45.79 -9.28
C MET A 1 48.97 44.29 -9.49
N ALA A 2 49.57 43.48 -8.63
CA ALA A 2 49.55 42.02 -8.76
C ALA A 2 48.20 41.47 -8.28
N SER A 3 47.52 40.68 -9.11
CA SER A 3 46.30 39.96 -8.73
C SER A 3 46.67 38.88 -7.71
N LYS A 4 46.09 38.95 -6.52
CA LYS A 4 46.14 37.84 -5.56
C LYS A 4 45.04 36.86 -5.94
N ASP A 5 45.42 35.68 -6.39
CA ASP A 5 44.50 34.56 -6.53
C ASP A 5 44.12 34.05 -5.13
N PHE A 6 42.83 34.08 -4.83
CA PHE A 6 42.27 33.46 -3.64
C PHE A 6 41.66 32.11 -4.05
N SER A 7 42.20 31.03 -3.52
CA SER A 7 41.58 29.70 -3.61
C SER A 7 40.75 29.48 -2.35
N VAL A 8 39.43 29.44 -2.50
CA VAL A 8 38.51 29.02 -1.44
C VAL A 8 38.33 27.51 -1.57
N ARG A 9 38.72 26.75 -0.54
CA ARG A 9 38.46 25.31 -0.44
C ARG A 9 37.22 25.11 0.43
N ILE A 10 36.14 24.62 -0.16
CA ILE A 10 34.96 24.16 0.58
C ILE A 10 35.28 22.73 1.04
N GLY A 11 35.23 22.47 2.34
CA GLY A 11 35.44 21.12 2.89
C GLY A 11 34.34 20.15 2.43
N GLN A 12 34.61 18.84 2.38
CA GLN A 12 33.59 17.84 2.01
C GLN A 12 32.35 17.89 2.92
N GLU A 13 32.52 18.16 4.22
CA GLU A 13 31.38 18.33 5.14
C GLU A 13 30.56 19.58 4.85
N GLU A 14 31.22 20.68 4.47
CA GLU A 14 30.53 21.92 4.08
C GLU A 14 29.82 21.74 2.74
N MET A 15 30.41 21.01 1.79
CA MET A 15 29.76 20.60 0.56
C MET A 15 28.52 19.74 0.85
N GLY A 16 28.62 18.77 1.76
CA GLY A 16 27.50 17.94 2.20
C GLY A 16 26.41 18.73 2.91
N ARG A 17 26.76 19.77 3.68
CA ARG A 17 25.80 20.69 4.29
C ARG A 17 25.17 21.64 3.28
N ILE A 18 25.92 22.15 2.31
CA ILE A 18 25.43 23.03 1.24
C ILE A 18 24.50 22.26 0.30
N LEU A 19 24.85 21.02 -0.04
CA LEU A 19 24.00 20.13 -0.82
C LEU A 19 22.74 19.75 -0.05
N ASN A 20 22.85 19.38 1.23
CA ASN A 20 21.67 19.20 2.09
C ASN A 20 20.85 20.49 2.25
N LEU A 21 21.45 21.67 2.32
CA LEU A 21 20.72 22.95 2.42
C LEU A 21 20.00 23.32 1.11
N LYS A 22 20.55 22.88 -0.04
CA LYS A 22 19.92 23.05 -1.35
C LYS A 22 18.83 21.99 -1.60
N GLU A 23 19.02 20.77 -1.10
CA GLU A 23 18.02 19.69 -1.12
C GLU A 23 16.89 19.96 -0.12
N ASN A 24 17.20 20.57 1.02
CA ASN A 24 16.24 21.15 1.96
C ASN A 24 15.97 22.63 1.65
N LEU A 25 15.91 22.99 0.35
CA LEU A 25 15.19 24.21 -0.07
C LEU A 25 13.87 24.18 0.69
N ASN A 26 13.72 25.15 1.59
CA ASN A 26 12.80 25.12 2.71
C ASN A 26 11.43 24.63 2.20
N LEU A 27 11.09 23.35 2.43
CA LEU A 27 9.89 22.75 1.85
C LEU A 27 8.66 23.57 2.24
N LYS A 28 8.73 24.22 3.41
CA LYS A 28 7.81 25.27 3.84
C LYS A 28 7.68 26.44 2.87
N GLU A 29 8.78 27.04 2.40
CA GLU A 29 8.73 28.10 1.38
C GLU A 29 8.16 27.59 0.06
N LEU A 30 8.50 26.36 -0.32
CA LEU A 30 7.93 25.71 -1.49
C LEU A 30 6.42 25.47 -1.33
N LEU A 31 5.96 25.02 -0.17
CA LEU A 31 4.54 24.85 0.16
C LEU A 31 3.80 26.19 0.03
N VAL A 32 4.33 27.24 0.66
CA VAL A 32 3.76 28.60 0.60
C VAL A 32 3.74 29.14 -0.83
N THR A 33 4.74 28.78 -1.65
CA THR A 33 4.85 29.24 -3.04
C THR A 33 3.88 28.51 -3.96
N TYR A 34 3.80 27.18 -3.89
CA TYR A 34 3.06 26.36 -4.86
C TYR A 34 1.60 26.10 -4.48
N ALA A 35 1.25 26.03 -3.19
CA ALA A 35 -0.13 25.77 -2.78
C ALA A 35 -1.13 26.80 -3.36
N PRO A 36 -0.86 28.13 -3.37
CA PRO A 36 -1.76 29.10 -3.98
C PRO A 36 -1.98 28.86 -5.48
N HIS A 37 -0.95 28.43 -6.21
CA HIS A 37 -1.07 28.13 -7.64
C HIS A 37 -2.03 26.97 -7.90
N TYR A 38 -1.95 25.90 -7.10
CA TYR A 38 -2.86 24.77 -7.24
C TYR A 38 -4.29 25.11 -6.82
N GLN A 39 -4.46 25.94 -5.79
CA GLN A 39 -5.78 26.41 -5.35
C GLN A 39 -6.47 27.27 -6.42
N GLN A 40 -5.71 28.10 -7.12
CA GLN A 40 -6.24 28.91 -8.25
C GLN A 40 -6.76 28.04 -9.39
N LEU A 41 -6.26 26.81 -9.54
CA LEU A 41 -6.76 25.82 -10.49
C LEU A 41 -8.01 25.08 -9.99
N GLY A 42 -8.44 25.35 -8.75
CA GLY A 42 -9.55 24.66 -8.11
C GLY A 42 -9.18 23.26 -7.58
N TRP A 43 -7.88 22.99 -7.39
CA TRP A 43 -7.43 21.70 -6.87
C TRP A 43 -7.55 21.64 -5.34
N VAL A 44 -8.09 20.53 -4.85
CA VAL A 44 -8.24 20.24 -3.41
C VAL A 44 -6.95 19.63 -2.90
N LEU A 45 -6.22 20.44 -2.14
CA LEU A 45 -4.91 20.11 -1.58
C LEU A 45 -5.03 19.38 -0.25
N VAL A 46 -4.07 18.49 0.01
CA VAL A 46 -3.94 17.72 1.26
C VAL A 46 -2.46 17.70 1.65
N GLY A 47 -2.14 18.06 2.89
CA GLY A 47 -0.79 17.86 3.42
C GLY A 47 -0.51 16.38 3.64
N MET A 48 0.67 15.88 3.29
CA MET A 48 1.05 14.49 3.51
C MET A 48 2.36 14.39 4.28
N LYS A 49 2.41 13.55 5.31
CA LYS A 49 3.64 13.34 6.07
C LYS A 49 4.59 12.39 5.32
N SER A 50 5.84 12.80 5.19
CA SER A 50 6.95 12.02 4.64
C SER A 50 7.79 11.46 5.80
N PRO A 51 8.23 10.19 5.74
CA PRO A 51 8.10 9.23 4.64
C PRO A 51 6.84 8.35 4.72
N GLU A 52 5.98 8.52 5.73
CA GLU A 52 4.90 7.57 6.01
C GLU A 52 3.77 7.59 4.97
N GLY A 53 3.73 8.60 4.10
CA GLY A 53 2.70 8.77 3.08
C GLY A 53 1.30 8.98 3.67
N THR A 54 1.21 9.27 4.97
CA THR A 54 -0.05 9.39 5.67
C THR A 54 -0.66 10.76 5.36
N PRO A 55 -1.90 10.82 4.83
CA PRO A 55 -2.59 12.08 4.64
C PRO A 55 -2.82 12.75 5.99
N LEU A 56 -2.41 14.00 6.09
CA LEU A 56 -2.78 14.87 7.20
C LEU A 56 -4.12 15.52 6.87
N GLU A 57 -5.01 15.64 7.84
CA GLU A 57 -6.22 16.45 7.73
C GLU A 57 -5.87 17.94 7.80
N LEU A 58 -4.93 18.36 6.98
CA LEU A 58 -4.43 19.72 6.87
C LEU A 58 -5.15 20.39 5.71
N ASP A 59 -6.01 21.35 6.03
CA ASP A 59 -6.66 22.20 5.03
C ASP A 59 -5.67 23.26 4.54
N LEU A 60 -4.96 22.94 3.46
CA LEU A 60 -3.99 23.86 2.86
C LEU A 60 -4.64 25.10 2.24
N SER A 61 -5.98 25.16 2.11
CA SER A 61 -6.71 26.37 1.67
C SER A 61 -6.73 27.49 2.71
N GLN A 62 -6.41 27.15 3.97
CA GLN A 62 -6.25 28.14 5.03
C GLN A 62 -4.95 28.98 4.84
N PRO A 63 -4.89 30.18 5.43
CA PRO A 63 -3.64 30.95 5.50
C PRO A 63 -2.45 30.15 6.03
N ALA A 64 -1.26 30.47 5.53
CA ALA A 64 -0.03 29.73 5.83
C ALA A 64 0.29 29.61 7.31
N GLU A 65 -0.07 30.64 8.08
CA GLU A 65 0.10 30.73 9.50
C GLU A 65 -0.73 29.68 10.24
N LEU A 66 -1.96 29.42 9.79
CA LEU A 66 -2.88 28.48 10.45
C LEU A 66 -2.41 27.05 10.27
N TRP A 67 -2.13 26.63 9.03
CA TRP A 67 -1.66 25.26 8.82
C TRP A 67 -0.23 25.05 9.34
N SER A 68 0.62 26.09 9.39
CA SER A 68 1.94 26.01 10.05
C SER A 68 1.81 25.74 11.55
N GLN A 69 0.83 26.38 12.22
CA GLN A 69 0.53 26.13 13.62
C GLN A 69 0.01 24.69 13.81
N GLN A 70 -0.92 24.24 12.96
CA GLN A 70 -1.44 22.87 13.01
C GLN A 70 -0.33 21.82 12.84
N LEU A 71 0.63 22.04 11.92
CA LEU A 71 1.79 21.16 11.77
C LEU A 71 2.65 21.12 13.03
N THR A 72 2.85 22.28 13.68
CA THR A 72 3.59 22.38 14.94
C THR A 72 2.87 21.63 16.06
N ASP A 73 1.54 21.76 16.15
CA ASP A 73 0.71 21.08 17.16
C ASP A 73 0.69 19.55 16.95
N LEU A 74 0.79 19.10 15.69
CA LEU A 74 0.94 17.70 15.33
C LEU A 74 2.37 17.16 15.54
N GLY A 75 3.33 18.01 15.93
CA GLY A 75 4.74 17.64 16.05
C GLY A 75 5.38 17.25 14.72
N ALA A 76 4.78 17.66 13.59
CA ALA A 76 5.28 17.36 12.27
C ALA A 76 6.21 18.49 11.80
N ALA A 77 7.44 18.13 11.46
CA ALA A 77 8.40 19.12 10.98
C ALA A 77 8.00 19.57 9.56
N PRO A 78 8.00 20.89 9.23
CA PRO A 78 7.55 21.38 7.94
C PRO A 78 8.33 20.83 6.72
N ASP A 79 9.57 20.42 6.92
CA ASP A 79 10.44 19.75 5.94
C ASP A 79 10.03 18.29 5.65
N GLN A 80 9.08 17.76 6.40
CA GLN A 80 8.52 16.43 6.22
C GLN A 80 7.14 16.46 5.56
N ILE A 81 6.67 17.61 5.06
CA ILE A 81 5.31 17.77 4.54
C ILE A 81 5.29 17.91 3.03
N ASN A 82 4.77 16.88 2.37
CA ASN A 82 4.48 16.89 0.94
C ASN A 82 3.09 17.49 0.64
N ILE A 83 2.89 17.91 -0.62
CA ILE A 83 1.62 18.32 -1.19
C ILE A 83 1.00 17.13 -1.94
N GLY A 84 -0.16 16.69 -1.47
CA GLY A 84 -1.05 15.81 -2.20
C GLY A 84 -2.22 16.57 -2.81
N ILE A 85 -2.80 16.02 -3.88
CA ILE A 85 -4.03 16.50 -4.51
C ILE A 85 -5.06 15.38 -4.53
N ARG A 86 -6.28 15.69 -4.10
CA ARG A 86 -7.43 14.79 -4.25
C ARG A 86 -7.89 14.79 -5.71
N THR A 87 -7.85 13.64 -6.37
CA THR A 87 -8.30 13.50 -7.77
C THR A 87 -9.81 13.22 -7.86
N GLY A 88 -10.33 13.20 -9.08
CA GLY A 88 -11.74 13.00 -9.39
C GLY A 88 -12.57 14.26 -9.22
N LYS A 89 -13.83 14.13 -8.78
CA LYS A 89 -14.78 15.25 -8.63
C LYS A 89 -14.28 16.36 -7.71
N ALA A 90 -13.44 16.03 -6.72
CA ALA A 90 -12.89 17.02 -5.79
C ALA A 90 -12.09 18.12 -6.52
N SER A 91 -11.24 17.73 -7.48
CA SER A 91 -10.37 18.65 -8.24
C SER A 91 -10.68 18.69 -9.74
N ASN A 92 -11.74 18.01 -10.18
CA ASN A 92 -12.05 17.75 -11.58
C ASN A 92 -10.83 17.23 -12.37
N LEU A 93 -10.13 16.24 -11.82
CA LEU A 93 -8.81 15.82 -12.29
C LEU A 93 -8.70 14.30 -12.40
N LEU A 94 -8.16 13.82 -13.51
CA LEU A 94 -7.66 12.44 -13.67
C LEU A 94 -6.15 12.51 -13.81
N VAL A 95 -5.43 11.68 -13.07
CA VAL A 95 -3.97 11.57 -13.21
C VAL A 95 -3.59 10.14 -13.58
N LEU A 96 -2.81 9.99 -14.65
CA LEU A 96 -2.15 8.73 -14.99
C LEU A 96 -0.69 8.83 -14.59
N GLU A 97 -0.27 7.98 -13.67
CA GLU A 97 1.14 7.84 -13.33
C GLU A 97 1.71 6.62 -14.03
N VAL A 98 2.70 6.84 -14.88
CA VAL A 98 3.17 5.89 -15.89
C VAL A 98 4.67 5.68 -15.75
N ASN A 99 5.08 4.43 -15.71
CA ASN A 99 6.49 4.07 -15.86
C ASN A 99 6.88 4.22 -17.34
N LYS A 100 7.93 5.00 -17.64
CA LYS A 100 8.39 5.33 -19.01
C LYS A 100 8.77 4.12 -19.86
N GLY A 101 9.01 2.95 -19.26
CA GLY A 101 9.22 1.70 -19.98
C GLY A 101 7.92 1.02 -20.38
N GLU A 102 7.63 -0.10 -19.73
CA GLU A 102 6.49 -0.97 -20.07
C GLU A 102 5.13 -0.25 -20.02
N GLY A 103 4.94 0.68 -19.08
CA GLY A 103 3.69 1.43 -18.95
C GLY A 103 3.40 2.34 -20.14
N ALA A 104 4.42 3.06 -20.61
CA ALA A 104 4.30 3.88 -21.81
C ALA A 104 4.05 3.03 -23.05
N LEU A 105 4.74 1.89 -23.20
CA LEU A 105 4.53 0.95 -24.32
C LEU A 105 3.12 0.36 -24.34
N LEU A 106 2.53 0.13 -23.18
CA LEU A 106 1.15 -0.36 -23.06
C LEU A 106 0.15 0.70 -23.55
N LEU A 107 0.33 1.95 -23.14
CA LEU A 107 -0.55 3.06 -23.53
C LEU A 107 -0.35 3.48 -25.00
N ASP A 108 0.87 3.41 -25.52
CA ASP A 108 1.19 3.73 -26.92
C ASP A 108 0.44 2.80 -27.91
N GLN A 109 0.07 1.58 -27.49
CA GLN A 109 -0.77 0.66 -28.29
C GLN A 109 -2.21 1.16 -28.45
N CYS A 110 -2.71 1.97 -27.51
CA CYS A 110 -4.04 2.58 -27.57
C CYS A 110 -4.06 3.89 -28.38
N GLY A 111 -2.90 4.44 -28.74
CA GLY A 111 -2.75 5.67 -29.52
C GLY A 111 -2.17 6.84 -28.70
N GLU A 112 -2.44 8.07 -29.13
CA GLU A 112 -1.89 9.26 -28.48
C GLU A 112 -2.54 9.52 -27.11
N TRP A 113 -1.80 9.24 -26.04
CA TRP A 113 -2.31 9.32 -24.67
C TRP A 113 -1.70 10.47 -23.86
N ARG A 114 -0.42 10.81 -24.07
CA ARG A 114 0.34 11.77 -23.24
C ARG A 114 -0.40 13.12 -23.09
N ALA A 115 -0.55 13.57 -21.85
CA ALA A 115 -1.03 14.92 -21.54
C ALA A 115 0.03 15.99 -21.83
N ASP A 116 -0.42 17.24 -21.98
CA ASP A 116 0.48 18.39 -22.07
C ASP A 116 0.94 18.88 -20.69
N CYS A 117 0.13 18.66 -19.64
CA CYS A 117 0.48 18.92 -18.25
C CYS A 117 1.14 17.67 -17.64
N VAL A 118 2.46 17.72 -17.41
CA VAL A 118 3.25 16.54 -17.04
C VAL A 118 4.23 16.87 -15.92
N ALA A 119 4.25 16.01 -14.90
CA ALA A 119 5.31 15.94 -13.91
C ALA A 119 6.13 14.66 -14.07
N GLU A 120 7.38 14.68 -13.60
CA GLU A 120 8.31 13.55 -13.68
C GLU A 120 9.01 13.34 -12.35
N MET A 121 9.34 12.08 -12.07
CA MET A 121 10.21 11.66 -10.98
C MET A 121 11.33 10.77 -11.54
N GLY A 122 12.58 11.13 -11.24
CA GLY A 122 13.77 10.31 -11.51
C GLY A 122 14.11 10.06 -12.97
N GLY A 123 13.32 10.52 -13.94
CA GLY A 123 13.48 10.11 -15.34
C GLY A 123 12.87 8.75 -15.67
N PHE A 124 12.17 8.11 -14.72
CA PHE A 124 11.60 6.76 -14.90
C PHE A 124 10.08 6.77 -14.82
N ARG A 125 9.49 7.78 -14.18
CA ARG A 125 8.04 7.87 -13.98
C ARG A 125 7.51 9.25 -14.33
N GLU A 126 6.37 9.28 -15.00
CA GLU A 126 5.64 10.49 -15.35
C GLU A 126 4.25 10.48 -14.74
N GLN A 127 3.75 11.64 -14.36
CA GLN A 127 2.36 11.88 -14.02
C GLN A 127 1.76 12.78 -15.10
N HIS A 128 0.72 12.29 -15.77
CA HIS A 128 -0.01 13.01 -16.81
C HIS A 128 -1.36 13.45 -16.27
N TYR A 129 -1.60 14.75 -16.31
CA TYR A 129 -2.75 15.40 -15.68
C TYR A 129 -3.79 15.75 -16.73
N TYR A 130 -5.04 15.31 -16.52
CA TYR A 130 -6.15 15.57 -17.41
C TYR A 130 -7.33 16.21 -16.69
N ALA A 131 -7.93 17.23 -17.31
CA ALA A 131 -9.13 17.87 -16.79
C ALA A 131 -10.37 16.98 -17.03
N LEU A 132 -11.14 16.73 -15.99
CA LEU A 132 -12.43 16.05 -16.08
C LEU A 132 -13.55 17.08 -16.17
N ARG A 133 -14.56 16.79 -17.00
CA ARG A 133 -15.78 17.57 -16.99
C ARG A 133 -16.69 17.09 -15.86
N PRO A 134 -17.39 17.98 -15.15
CA PRO A 134 -18.29 17.60 -14.05
C PRO A 134 -19.38 16.58 -14.45
N GLU A 135 -19.77 16.57 -15.73
CA GLU A 135 -20.81 15.66 -16.25
C GLU A 135 -20.29 14.25 -16.54
N VAL A 136 -18.97 14.06 -16.62
CA VAL A 136 -18.38 12.77 -16.95
C VAL A 136 -18.19 11.96 -15.68
N GLN A 137 -18.67 10.72 -15.68
CA GLN A 137 -18.40 9.79 -14.58
C GLN A 137 -16.89 9.56 -14.48
N THR A 138 -16.34 10.00 -13.36
CA THR A 138 -14.91 9.83 -13.09
C THR A 138 -14.63 8.35 -12.82
N PRO A 139 -13.63 7.74 -13.49
CA PRO A 139 -13.23 6.37 -13.18
C PRO A 139 -12.72 6.29 -11.73
N PRO A 140 -12.92 5.18 -11.00
CA PRO A 140 -12.30 5.05 -9.68
C PRO A 140 -10.78 5.00 -9.79
N SER A 141 -10.09 5.35 -8.70
CA SER A 141 -8.65 5.13 -8.62
C SER A 141 -8.35 3.63 -8.56
N PHE A 142 -7.41 3.17 -9.39
CA PHE A 142 -7.10 1.76 -9.57
C PHE A 142 -5.66 1.59 -10.08
N PHE A 143 -5.04 0.46 -9.77
CA PHE A 143 -3.64 0.18 -10.04
C PHE A 143 -3.51 -1.04 -10.94
N LEU A 144 -3.11 -0.83 -12.20
CA LEU A 144 -2.99 -1.86 -13.24
C LEU A 144 -1.65 -2.60 -13.18
N ALA A 145 -1.19 -2.89 -11.96
CA ALA A 145 0.18 -3.33 -11.64
C ALA A 145 1.20 -2.16 -11.70
N PRO A 146 2.53 -2.38 -11.50
CA PRO A 146 3.48 -1.28 -11.27
C PRO A 146 3.75 -0.39 -12.50
N GLN A 147 3.17 -0.71 -13.66
CA GLN A 147 3.41 0.01 -14.91
C GLN A 147 2.56 1.28 -15.04
N VAL A 148 1.28 1.22 -14.67
CA VAL A 148 0.32 2.33 -14.81
C VAL A 148 -0.59 2.41 -13.58
N LEU A 149 -0.56 3.54 -12.90
CA LEU A 149 -1.43 3.86 -11.77
C LEU A 149 -2.45 4.92 -12.22
N ILE A 150 -3.73 4.66 -11.97
CA ILE A 150 -4.83 5.55 -12.34
C ILE A 150 -5.36 6.21 -11.06
N TYR A 151 -5.23 7.54 -10.97
CA TYR A 151 -5.80 8.33 -9.89
C TYR A 151 -7.03 9.08 -10.41
N GLY A 152 -8.19 8.47 -10.21
CA GLY A 152 -9.50 9.01 -10.55
C GLY A 152 -10.28 9.41 -9.30
N GLU A 153 -11.52 8.95 -9.15
CA GLU A 153 -12.39 9.30 -8.04
C GLU A 153 -11.78 8.86 -6.70
N GLY A 154 -11.74 9.79 -5.74
CA GLY A 154 -11.22 9.56 -4.39
C GLY A 154 -9.71 9.35 -4.30
N GLY A 155 -8.99 9.46 -5.41
CA GLY A 155 -7.53 9.29 -5.44
C GLY A 155 -6.80 10.41 -4.73
N LEU A 156 -5.54 10.14 -4.42
CA LEU A 156 -4.60 11.09 -3.82
C LEU A 156 -3.26 10.91 -4.51
N VAL A 157 -2.75 11.98 -5.11
CA VAL A 157 -1.48 11.97 -5.86
C VAL A 157 -0.56 13.07 -5.34
N LEU A 158 0.73 12.77 -5.22
CA LEU A 158 1.75 13.78 -4.89
C LEU A 158 2.01 14.68 -6.09
N VAL A 159 2.20 15.97 -5.85
CA VAL A 159 2.51 16.94 -6.90
C VAL A 159 3.80 17.69 -6.63
N PRO A 160 4.53 18.15 -7.66
CA PRO A 160 5.72 18.97 -7.46
C PRO A 160 5.46 20.16 -6.51
N PRO A 161 6.44 20.58 -5.71
CA PRO A 161 7.79 20.02 -5.59
C PRO A 161 7.89 18.92 -4.50
N SER A 162 6.82 18.16 -4.25
CA SER A 162 6.83 17.09 -3.25
C SER A 162 7.89 16.02 -3.54
N LEU A 163 8.36 15.38 -2.48
CA LEU A 163 9.28 14.25 -2.56
C LEU A 163 8.50 12.94 -2.54
N GLU A 164 8.88 11.98 -3.39
CA GLU A 164 8.32 10.64 -3.28
C GLU A 164 8.80 10.00 -1.96
N PRO A 165 7.90 9.39 -1.15
CA PRO A 165 8.24 9.05 0.23
C PRO A 165 9.33 7.98 0.40
N GLN A 166 9.49 7.08 -0.58
CA GLN A 166 10.40 5.95 -0.54
C GLN A 166 11.76 6.27 -1.16
N ALA A 167 11.78 6.69 -2.42
CA ALA A 167 12.96 7.06 -3.19
C ALA A 167 13.54 8.42 -2.77
N ARG A 168 12.73 9.26 -2.11
CA ARG A 168 13.06 10.66 -1.79
C ARG A 168 13.44 11.49 -3.02
N GLU A 169 12.99 11.04 -4.19
CA GLU A 169 13.17 11.78 -5.43
C GLU A 169 12.10 12.86 -5.55
N PRO A 170 12.47 14.08 -5.96
CA PRO A 170 11.50 15.15 -6.14
C PRO A 170 10.65 14.93 -7.39
N TRP A 171 9.35 15.16 -7.25
CA TRP A 171 8.49 15.42 -8.38
C TRP A 171 8.81 16.79 -8.96
N ARG A 172 9.06 16.85 -10.27
CA ARG A 172 9.31 18.10 -11.01
C ARG A 172 8.31 18.27 -12.14
N TRP A 173 7.83 19.49 -12.34
CA TRP A 173 7.05 19.80 -13.54
C TRP A 173 7.96 19.78 -14.77
N LEU A 174 7.61 18.97 -15.77
CA LEU A 174 8.13 19.12 -17.13
C LEU A 174 7.34 20.21 -17.87
N ALA A 175 6.03 20.24 -17.63
CA ALA A 175 5.11 21.25 -18.14
C ALA A 175 4.07 21.54 -17.04
N PRO A 176 4.18 22.67 -16.33
CA PRO A 176 3.34 22.95 -15.18
C PRO A 176 1.93 23.40 -15.58
N PRO A 177 0.93 23.21 -14.70
CA PRO A 177 -0.47 23.46 -15.03
C PRO A 177 -0.84 24.94 -15.24
N TRP A 178 -0.01 25.89 -14.80
CA TRP A 178 -0.20 27.32 -15.08
C TRP A 178 0.36 27.77 -16.44
N GLU A 179 1.19 26.95 -17.09
CA GLU A 179 1.70 27.20 -18.45
C GLU A 179 0.98 26.32 -19.48
N ALA A 180 0.81 25.05 -19.15
CA ALA A 180 0.10 24.05 -19.93
C ALA A 180 -1.03 23.46 -19.08
N PRO A 181 -2.20 24.10 -19.01
CA PRO A 181 -3.29 23.62 -18.17
C PRO A 181 -3.76 22.22 -18.60
N PRO A 182 -4.20 21.36 -17.65
CA PRO A 182 -4.72 20.05 -17.99
C PRO A 182 -5.87 20.14 -19.00
N LEU A 183 -5.79 19.33 -20.05
CA LEU A 183 -6.84 19.20 -21.06
C LEU A 183 -7.65 17.91 -20.83
N PRO A 184 -8.85 17.78 -21.41
CA PRO A 184 -9.62 16.55 -21.33
C PRO A 184 -8.83 15.32 -21.80
N PRO A 185 -9.04 14.12 -21.21
CA PRO A 185 -8.35 12.92 -21.64
C PRO A 185 -8.56 12.64 -23.13
N LYS A 186 -7.46 12.35 -23.84
CA LYS A 186 -7.47 11.97 -25.25
C LYS A 186 -8.25 10.66 -25.45
N PRO A 187 -8.80 10.38 -26.65
CA PRO A 187 -9.57 9.15 -26.90
C PRO A 187 -8.83 7.85 -26.52
N ALA A 188 -7.50 7.80 -26.73
CA ALA A 188 -6.66 6.66 -26.36
C ALA A 188 -6.72 6.36 -24.85
N VAL A 189 -6.77 7.41 -24.01
CA VAL A 189 -6.89 7.25 -22.55
C VAL A 189 -8.24 6.61 -22.20
N TRP A 190 -9.33 7.09 -22.79
CA TRP A 190 -10.65 6.49 -22.53
C TRP A 190 -10.76 5.05 -23.01
N GLN A 191 -10.16 4.74 -24.16
CA GLN A 191 -10.08 3.38 -24.65
C GLN A 191 -9.31 2.48 -23.68
N PHE A 192 -8.12 2.91 -23.25
CA PHE A 192 -7.33 2.20 -22.26
C PHE A 192 -8.13 1.98 -20.97
N LEU A 193 -8.74 3.03 -20.42
CA LEU A 193 -9.57 2.90 -19.21
C LEU A 193 -10.73 1.92 -19.41
N LYS A 194 -11.36 1.89 -20.58
CA LYS A 194 -12.46 0.95 -20.87
C LYS A 194 -12.00 -0.51 -20.96
N GLU A 195 -10.82 -0.74 -21.52
CA GLU A 195 -10.24 -2.07 -21.68
C GLU A 195 -9.74 -2.65 -20.35
N TYR A 196 -9.22 -1.78 -19.48
CA TYR A 196 -8.47 -2.21 -18.31
C TYR A 196 -9.15 -1.94 -16.97
N ILE A 197 -10.10 -1.00 -16.87
CA ILE A 197 -10.92 -0.87 -15.66
C ILE A 197 -11.87 -2.08 -15.65
N PRO A 198 -11.83 -2.93 -14.60
CA PRO A 198 -12.76 -4.05 -14.49
C PRO A 198 -14.20 -3.55 -14.67
N ALA A 199 -15.00 -4.22 -15.49
CA ALA A 199 -16.40 -3.81 -15.73
C ALA A 199 -17.20 -3.65 -14.41
N ALA A 200 -16.81 -4.38 -13.37
CA ALA A 200 -17.34 -4.26 -12.02
C ALA A 200 -17.13 -2.86 -11.39
N MET A 201 -16.05 -2.16 -11.75
CA MET A 201 -15.70 -0.83 -11.24
C MET A 201 -16.37 0.30 -12.04
N VAL A 202 -16.64 0.11 -13.34
CA VAL A 202 -17.29 1.13 -14.20
C VAL A 202 -18.76 1.32 -13.82
N ASN A 203 -19.44 0.24 -13.43
CA ASN A 203 -20.85 0.27 -13.01
C ASN A 203 -20.96 0.27 -11.48
N SER A 204 -20.22 1.17 -10.81
CA SER A 204 -20.29 1.30 -9.36
C SER A 204 -21.60 1.94 -8.93
N GLU A 205 -22.67 1.15 -8.92
CA GLU A 205 -23.83 1.35 -8.04
C GLU A 205 -23.44 1.25 -6.55
N VAL A 206 -22.17 0.89 -6.27
CA VAL A 206 -21.63 0.83 -4.92
C VAL A 206 -21.50 2.24 -4.38
N GLN A 207 -22.26 2.52 -3.32
CA GLN A 207 -22.16 3.76 -2.55
C GLN A 207 -20.73 3.97 -2.09
N SER A 208 -20.28 5.23 -2.05
CA SER A 208 -18.94 5.55 -1.59
C SER A 208 -18.77 5.19 -0.11
N TRP A 209 -17.53 4.89 0.30
CA TRP A 209 -17.23 4.62 1.71
C TRP A 209 -17.64 5.79 2.63
N ALA A 210 -17.52 7.04 2.18
CA ALA A 210 -17.92 8.21 2.97
C ALA A 210 -19.44 8.23 3.24
N GLU A 211 -20.26 7.89 2.24
CA GLU A 211 -21.71 7.80 2.38
C GLU A 211 -22.10 6.64 3.32
N ILE A 212 -21.47 5.48 3.13
CA ILE A 212 -21.68 4.29 3.97
C ILE A 212 -21.29 4.59 5.41
N TYR A 213 -20.10 5.16 5.63
CA TYR A 213 -19.58 5.49 6.96
C TYR A 213 -20.52 6.45 7.70
N ARG A 214 -21.04 7.48 7.02
CA ARG A 214 -22.01 8.41 7.61
C ARG A 214 -23.25 7.67 8.15
N MET A 215 -23.72 6.64 7.44
CA MET A 215 -24.87 5.84 7.86
C MET A 215 -24.56 4.87 8.99
N ILE A 216 -23.37 4.25 9.01
CA ILE A 216 -23.03 3.23 10.01
C ILE A 216 -22.33 3.77 11.26
N SER A 217 -21.80 5.00 11.22
CA SER A 217 -21.04 5.59 12.32
C SER A 217 -21.76 5.61 13.68
N PRO A 218 -23.11 5.74 13.77
CA PRO A 218 -23.81 5.62 15.05
C PRO A 218 -23.88 4.18 15.60
N HIS A 219 -23.49 3.16 14.82
CA HIS A 219 -23.69 1.75 15.12
C HIS A 219 -22.37 1.06 15.50
N GLY A 220 -21.93 1.25 16.74
CA GLY A 220 -20.65 0.71 17.25
C GLY A 220 -20.46 -0.80 17.06
N ALA A 221 -21.53 -1.60 17.12
CA ALA A 221 -21.45 -3.04 16.86
C ALA A 221 -21.03 -3.37 15.42
N LEU A 222 -21.51 -2.61 14.43
CA LEU A 222 -21.17 -2.80 13.02
C LEU A 222 -19.74 -2.33 12.73
N LEU A 223 -19.33 -1.19 13.31
CA LEU A 223 -17.93 -0.74 13.24
C LEU A 223 -16.98 -1.77 13.85
N LYS A 224 -17.34 -2.35 14.99
CA LYS A 224 -16.57 -3.44 15.60
C LYS A 224 -16.49 -4.65 14.67
N ALA A 225 -17.60 -5.08 14.07
CA ALA A 225 -17.61 -6.20 13.14
C ALA A 225 -16.69 -5.97 11.92
N LEU A 226 -16.60 -4.74 11.41
CA LEU A 226 -15.68 -4.38 10.32
C LEU A 226 -14.21 -4.44 10.73
N LEU A 227 -13.88 -4.15 12.00
CA LEU A 227 -12.50 -4.08 12.48
C LEU A 227 -11.97 -5.41 13.04
N VAL A 228 -12.84 -6.38 13.33
CA VAL A 228 -12.44 -7.70 13.86
C VAL A 228 -11.59 -8.45 12.80
N PRO A 229 -10.36 -8.87 13.15
CA PRO A 229 -9.54 -9.67 12.24
C PRO A 229 -10.24 -10.98 11.84
N PRO A 230 -10.24 -11.34 10.55
CA PRO A 230 -10.98 -12.50 10.06
C PRO A 230 -10.27 -13.81 10.41
N SER A 231 -10.98 -14.78 10.99
CA SER A 231 -10.49 -16.18 11.04
C SER A 231 -10.54 -16.85 9.66
N SER A 232 -11.43 -16.37 8.79
CA SER A 232 -11.49 -16.62 7.36
C SER A 232 -12.30 -15.52 6.67
N GLN A 233 -12.07 -15.31 5.38
CA GLN A 233 -12.78 -14.27 4.60
C GLN A 233 -14.29 -14.50 4.57
N ALA A 234 -14.74 -15.75 4.39
CA ALA A 234 -16.17 -16.08 4.41
C ALA A 234 -16.83 -15.78 5.78
N ALA A 235 -16.17 -16.13 6.88
CA ALA A 235 -16.69 -15.85 8.22
C ALA A 235 -16.76 -14.34 8.50
N TYR A 236 -15.81 -13.58 7.99
CA TYR A 236 -15.75 -12.12 8.12
C TYR A 236 -16.92 -11.42 7.43
N TYR A 237 -17.13 -11.70 6.14
CA TYR A 237 -18.26 -11.13 5.39
C TYR A 237 -19.61 -11.56 6.00
N GLN A 238 -19.75 -12.83 6.41
CA GLN A 238 -20.95 -13.29 7.09
C GLN A 238 -21.16 -12.56 8.42
N GLY A 239 -20.11 -12.30 9.19
CA GLY A 239 -20.15 -11.53 10.43
C GLY A 239 -20.63 -10.10 10.23
N ILE A 240 -20.12 -9.42 9.20
CA ILE A 240 -20.55 -8.07 8.81
C ILE A 240 -22.03 -8.07 8.44
N ILE A 241 -22.46 -8.95 7.51
CA ILE A 241 -23.87 -9.01 7.07
C ILE A 241 -24.82 -9.36 8.22
N THR A 242 -24.46 -10.32 9.05
CA THR A 242 -25.29 -10.74 10.20
C THR A 242 -25.47 -9.58 11.18
N THR A 243 -24.39 -8.83 11.43
CA THR A 243 -24.43 -7.66 12.31
C THR A 243 -25.26 -6.52 11.70
N ALA A 244 -25.04 -6.19 10.42
CA ALA A 244 -25.77 -5.13 9.73
C ALA A 244 -27.28 -5.43 9.66
N THR A 245 -27.66 -6.63 9.23
CA THR A 245 -29.08 -7.04 9.16
C THR A 245 -29.73 -7.12 10.54
N GLY A 246 -29.00 -7.54 11.57
CA GLY A 246 -29.44 -7.52 12.96
C GLY A 246 -29.72 -6.11 13.50
N LEU A 247 -29.07 -5.08 12.96
CA LEU A 247 -29.32 -3.67 13.25
C LEU A 247 -30.44 -3.06 12.38
N GLY A 248 -31.04 -3.84 11.49
CA GLY A 248 -32.15 -3.40 10.64
C GLY A 248 -31.75 -2.82 9.28
N PHE A 249 -30.48 -2.87 8.89
CA PHE A 249 -30.05 -2.49 7.54
C PHE A 249 -30.54 -3.51 6.52
N LYS A 250 -31.37 -3.08 5.57
CA LYS A 250 -31.99 -3.95 4.55
C LYS A 250 -31.66 -3.57 3.11
N ASP A 251 -31.16 -2.35 2.88
CA ASP A 251 -30.83 -1.85 1.55
C ASP A 251 -29.69 -2.69 0.94
N PRO A 252 -29.93 -3.43 -0.17
CA PRO A 252 -28.91 -4.23 -0.82
C PRO A 252 -27.69 -3.43 -1.24
N ALA A 253 -27.86 -2.18 -1.68
CA ALA A 253 -26.76 -1.35 -2.15
C ALA A 253 -25.81 -0.98 -1.00
N LEU A 254 -26.38 -0.60 0.15
CA LEU A 254 -25.63 -0.34 1.38
C LEU A 254 -24.92 -1.61 1.88
N LEU A 255 -25.63 -2.75 1.93
CA LEU A 255 -25.03 -4.01 2.37
C LEU A 255 -23.89 -4.47 1.45
N PHE A 256 -24.06 -4.32 0.14
CA PHE A 256 -23.01 -4.58 -0.83
C PHE A 256 -21.82 -3.65 -0.61
N GLY A 257 -22.07 -2.35 -0.45
CA GLY A 257 -21.03 -1.36 -0.15
C GLY A 257 -20.25 -1.69 1.13
N LEU A 258 -20.91 -2.16 2.19
CA LEU A 258 -20.25 -2.57 3.42
C LEU A 258 -19.26 -3.72 3.21
N LEU A 259 -19.65 -4.73 2.41
CA LEU A 259 -18.75 -5.85 2.10
C LEU A 259 -17.62 -5.43 1.16
N TRP A 260 -17.95 -4.61 0.18
CA TRP A 260 -16.99 -4.10 -0.80
C TRP A 260 -15.90 -3.24 -0.16
N HIS A 261 -16.26 -2.44 0.84
CA HIS A 261 -15.34 -1.54 1.55
C HIS A 261 -14.79 -2.11 2.85
N ALA A 262 -15.05 -3.38 3.18
CA ALA A 262 -14.59 -4.00 4.42
C ALA A 262 -13.05 -3.96 4.55
N PRO A 263 -12.47 -3.39 5.63
CA PRO A 263 -11.02 -3.15 5.73
C PRO A 263 -10.14 -4.38 5.60
N HIS A 264 -10.59 -5.53 6.14
CA HIS A 264 -9.87 -6.80 6.05
C HIS A 264 -10.36 -7.67 4.89
N GLY A 265 -11.23 -7.12 4.04
CA GLY A 265 -11.84 -7.80 2.92
C GLY A 265 -10.95 -7.74 1.69
N GLU A 266 -10.86 -8.86 0.99
CA GLU A 266 -10.19 -8.96 -0.32
C GLU A 266 -11.05 -8.48 -1.51
N ALA A 267 -12.29 -8.02 -1.26
CA ALA A 267 -13.26 -7.56 -2.25
C ALA A 267 -12.68 -6.64 -3.35
N ARG A 268 -11.84 -5.68 -2.93
CA ARG A 268 -11.27 -4.67 -3.84
C ARG A 268 -10.20 -5.25 -4.76
N ASN A 269 -9.58 -6.35 -4.35
CA ASN A 269 -8.51 -7.02 -5.07
C ASN A 269 -9.04 -8.16 -5.95
N ASP A 270 -10.24 -8.66 -5.64
CA ASP A 270 -10.89 -9.75 -6.35
C ASP A 270 -12.32 -9.36 -6.79
N PRO A 271 -12.46 -8.73 -7.97
CA PRO A 271 -13.76 -8.27 -8.48
C PRO A 271 -14.75 -9.42 -8.74
N ASP A 272 -14.27 -10.66 -8.88
CA ASP A 272 -15.13 -11.84 -9.10
C ASP A 272 -15.99 -12.17 -7.85
N LYS A 273 -15.66 -11.58 -6.69
CA LYS A 273 -16.46 -11.71 -5.45
C LYS A 273 -17.77 -10.94 -5.47
N ARG A 274 -18.04 -10.13 -6.49
CA ARG A 274 -19.32 -9.41 -6.63
C ARG A 274 -20.52 -10.35 -6.57
N ASP A 275 -20.49 -11.44 -7.33
CA ASP A 275 -21.57 -12.44 -7.36
C ASP A 275 -21.71 -13.15 -6.01
N TYR A 276 -20.59 -13.40 -5.33
CA TYR A 276 -20.57 -13.98 -4.00
C TYR A 276 -21.27 -13.06 -2.99
N PHE A 277 -20.98 -11.75 -3.00
CA PHE A 277 -21.64 -10.80 -2.09
C PHE A 277 -23.12 -10.65 -2.36
N GLN A 278 -23.53 -10.60 -3.64
CA GLN A 278 -24.95 -10.57 -3.99
C GLN A 278 -25.70 -11.80 -3.44
N LYS A 279 -25.12 -13.00 -3.59
CA LYS A 279 -25.66 -14.24 -3.01
C LYS A 279 -25.70 -14.19 -1.49
N LEU A 280 -24.68 -13.63 -0.85
CA LEU A 280 -24.61 -13.50 0.61
C LEU A 280 -25.69 -12.56 1.16
N ILE A 281 -25.93 -11.44 0.48
CA ILE A 281 -26.96 -10.45 0.82
C ILE A 281 -28.36 -11.07 0.65
N ALA A 282 -28.62 -11.71 -0.49
CA ALA A 282 -29.89 -12.38 -0.74
C ALA A 282 -30.19 -13.44 0.32
N ALA A 283 -29.21 -14.31 0.65
CA ALA A 283 -29.36 -15.34 1.66
C ALA A 283 -29.63 -14.76 3.07
N ALA A 284 -29.11 -13.57 3.39
CA ALA A 284 -29.38 -12.91 4.66
C ALA A 284 -30.78 -12.30 4.71
N GLN A 285 -31.26 -11.74 3.60
CA GLN A 285 -32.63 -11.23 3.47
C GLN A 285 -33.66 -12.36 3.61
N ASP A 286 -33.47 -13.48 2.91
CA ASP A 286 -34.34 -14.66 3.01
C ASP A 286 -34.46 -15.17 4.46
N ARG A 287 -33.35 -15.22 5.20
CA ARG A 287 -33.34 -15.62 6.62
C ARG A 287 -34.11 -14.65 7.51
N GLN A 288 -34.08 -13.36 7.19
CA GLN A 288 -34.79 -12.34 7.96
C GLN A 288 -36.30 -12.42 7.71
N GLU A 289 -36.71 -12.65 6.46
CA GLU A 289 -38.12 -12.87 6.08
C GLU A 289 -38.67 -14.16 6.70
N ALA A 290 -37.89 -15.24 6.71
CA ALA A 290 -38.27 -16.50 7.35
C ALA A 290 -38.50 -16.34 8.86
N ARG A 291 -37.68 -15.53 9.55
CA ARG A 291 -37.86 -15.22 10.98
C ARG A 291 -39.09 -14.37 11.25
N ALA A 292 -39.42 -13.42 10.38
CA ALA A 292 -40.62 -12.60 10.51
C ALA A 292 -41.91 -13.40 10.24
N SER A 293 -41.81 -14.44 9.42
CA SER A 293 -42.96 -15.22 8.94
C SER A 293 -43.32 -16.40 9.83
N VAL A 294 -42.65 -16.62 10.97
CA VAL A 294 -43.09 -17.63 11.95
C VAL A 294 -44.46 -17.18 12.46
N PRO A 295 -45.57 -17.79 11.99
CA PRO A 295 -46.91 -17.36 12.35
C PRO A 295 -46.99 -17.57 13.85
N GLY A 296 -47.32 -16.50 14.58
CA GLY A 296 -47.33 -16.50 16.04
C GLY A 296 -47.89 -17.82 16.54
N LEU A 297 -47.03 -18.63 17.17
CA LEU A 297 -47.48 -19.74 17.98
C LEU A 297 -48.61 -19.16 18.85
N PRO A 298 -49.83 -19.71 18.79
CA PRO A 298 -50.97 -19.11 19.46
C PRO A 298 -50.56 -18.85 20.90
N ALA A 299 -50.69 -17.59 21.31
CA ALA A 299 -50.41 -17.16 22.67
C ALA A 299 -51.06 -18.18 23.59
N ARG A 300 -50.22 -18.90 24.35
CA ARG A 300 -50.62 -20.00 25.22
C ARG A 300 -51.69 -19.44 26.17
N MET A 301 -52.95 -19.69 25.83
CA MET A 301 -54.09 -19.40 26.66
C MET A 301 -54.13 -20.41 27.81
N ASP A 302 -54.30 -19.83 28.99
CA ASP A 302 -54.93 -20.37 30.20
C ASP A 302 -54.11 -21.41 31.02
N GLN A 303 -54.19 -21.51 32.34
CA GLN A 303 -55.38 -21.50 33.20
C GLN A 303 -55.08 -21.17 34.68
N GLN A 304 -56.15 -20.70 35.32
CA GLN A 304 -56.36 -20.50 36.76
C GLN A 304 -55.96 -21.69 37.65
N ALA A 305 -55.54 -21.32 38.86
CA ALA A 305 -55.86 -21.89 40.18
C ALA A 305 -56.36 -23.34 40.26
N TRP A 306 -55.80 -24.10 41.21
CA TRP A 306 -56.53 -24.72 42.33
C TRP A 306 -55.53 -25.25 43.41
N PRO A 307 -55.97 -25.48 44.66
CA PRO A 307 -55.12 -25.49 45.85
C PRO A 307 -54.80 -26.90 46.39
N GLY A 308 -53.79 -27.00 47.26
CA GLY A 308 -53.72 -28.02 48.32
C GLY A 308 -52.60 -29.06 48.20
N LYS A 309 -51.59 -28.92 49.07
CA LYS A 309 -50.77 -30.00 49.68
C LYS A 309 -51.70 -31.01 50.42
N PRO A 310 -51.28 -32.24 50.83
CA PRO A 310 -49.92 -32.58 51.32
C PRO A 310 -49.36 -34.03 51.07
N ALA A 311 -48.10 -34.19 51.51
CA ALA A 311 -47.45 -35.34 52.15
C ALA A 311 -46.95 -36.59 51.36
N ASP A 312 -45.64 -36.81 51.53
CA ASP A 312 -44.86 -38.05 51.75
C ASP A 312 -45.07 -39.30 50.87
N MET A 313 -43.99 -39.74 50.19
CA MET A 313 -43.26 -40.98 50.54
C MET A 313 -42.03 -41.23 49.63
N GLN A 314 -40.97 -41.74 50.25
CA GLN A 314 -39.69 -42.19 49.69
C GLN A 314 -39.86 -43.44 48.80
N THR A 315 -38.99 -43.63 47.78
CA THR A 315 -38.07 -44.80 47.68
C THR A 315 -37.22 -44.82 46.38
N ALA A 316 -35.92 -45.11 46.59
CA ALA A 316 -34.97 -45.90 45.79
C ALA A 316 -34.55 -45.55 44.33
N SER A 317 -33.23 -45.33 44.21
CA SER A 317 -32.28 -45.42 43.07
C SER A 317 -32.35 -46.74 42.22
N PRO A 318 -31.66 -46.90 41.04
CA PRO A 318 -30.31 -46.38 40.74
C PRO A 318 -29.90 -45.99 39.28
N ALA A 319 -28.84 -45.16 39.25
CA ALA A 319 -27.65 -45.09 38.39
C ALA A 319 -27.69 -45.37 36.87
N ALA A 320 -27.33 -44.33 36.09
CA ALA A 320 -26.34 -44.38 35.00
C ALA A 320 -25.77 -42.96 34.73
N GLN A 321 -24.45 -42.86 34.57
CA GLN A 321 -23.64 -41.64 34.31
C GLN A 321 -23.74 -41.19 32.82
N PRO A 322 -22.91 -40.26 32.24
CA PRO A 322 -22.00 -39.22 32.79
C PRO A 322 -22.03 -37.82 32.07
N THR A 323 -21.24 -36.89 32.62
CA THR A 323 -20.42 -35.81 31.97
C THR A 323 -21.06 -34.62 31.25
N MET A 324 -21.06 -33.45 31.91
CA MET A 324 -20.14 -32.31 31.70
C MET A 324 -20.79 -31.03 32.24
N ASN A 325 -20.18 -30.38 33.23
CA ASN A 325 -20.40 -28.95 33.46
C ASN A 325 -19.11 -28.33 34.03
N VAL A 326 -18.53 -27.45 33.21
CA VAL A 326 -17.51 -26.47 33.57
C VAL A 326 -18.24 -25.13 33.58
N LEU A 327 -18.56 -24.61 34.77
CA LEU A 327 -18.64 -23.18 35.11
C LEU A 327 -19.21 -23.08 36.53
N ASP A 328 -18.34 -23.10 37.53
CA ASP A 328 -18.69 -22.73 38.90
C ASP A 328 -17.43 -22.18 39.58
N MET A 329 -17.08 -20.94 39.21
CA MET A 329 -16.14 -20.13 39.94
C MET A 329 -16.59 -18.68 39.82
N LEU A 330 -16.64 -18.01 40.97
CA LEU A 330 -17.00 -16.60 41.22
C LEU A 330 -18.46 -16.35 41.65
N ALA A 331 -18.83 -16.95 42.78
CA ALA A 331 -19.79 -16.34 43.70
C ALA A 331 -19.19 -16.28 45.10
N CYS A 332 -19.07 -15.07 45.67
CA CYS A 332 -19.13 -14.69 47.09
C CYS A 332 -18.62 -13.22 47.26
N PRO A 333 -18.96 -12.51 48.35
CA PRO A 333 -20.27 -11.92 48.61
C PRO A 333 -20.15 -10.40 48.90
N GLY A 334 -21.30 -9.71 48.98
CA GLY A 334 -21.37 -8.29 49.38
C GLY A 334 -21.03 -8.02 50.86
N PRO A 335 -21.09 -6.75 51.26
CA PRO A 335 -21.93 -6.41 52.41
C PRO A 335 -22.78 -5.13 52.24
N THR A 336 -24.02 -5.22 52.74
CA THR A 336 -24.80 -4.24 53.56
C THR A 336 -24.62 -2.74 53.25
N ASP A 337 -25.57 -2.06 52.61
CA ASP A 337 -26.85 -1.52 53.14
C ASP A 337 -26.69 -0.37 54.15
N LEU A 338 -27.06 0.84 53.72
CA LEU A 338 -27.72 1.89 54.51
C LEU A 338 -28.49 2.81 53.56
N GLY A 339 -29.83 2.71 53.60
CA GLY A 339 -30.74 3.54 52.84
C GLY A 339 -30.96 4.94 53.40
N VAL A 340 -31.29 5.89 52.51
CA VAL A 340 -32.07 7.09 52.81
C VAL A 340 -32.96 7.39 51.58
N GLN A 341 -34.27 7.49 51.80
CA GLN A 341 -35.27 7.86 50.80
C GLN A 341 -35.24 9.35 50.47
N GLY A 342 -35.47 9.69 49.20
CA GLY A 342 -35.80 11.04 48.75
C GLY A 342 -36.36 11.04 47.31
N ARG A 343 -37.51 11.69 47.14
CA ARG A 343 -38.42 11.70 45.97
C ARG A 343 -37.90 12.49 44.74
N GLU A 344 -38.38 12.04 43.57
CA GLU A 344 -38.78 12.80 42.36
C GLU A 344 -37.83 13.82 41.71
N ALA A 345 -37.33 13.49 40.51
CA ALA A 345 -37.63 14.17 39.24
C ALA A 345 -36.84 13.51 38.09
N GLY A 346 -37.46 13.31 36.93
CA GLY A 346 -36.88 12.58 35.80
C GLY A 346 -35.64 13.25 35.20
N SER A 347 -34.60 12.45 34.97
CA SER A 347 -33.41 12.82 34.18
C SER A 347 -33.07 11.71 33.20
N ALA A 348 -32.84 12.10 31.95
CA ALA A 348 -32.43 11.28 30.81
C ALA A 348 -31.19 10.41 31.12
N PRO A 349 -30.99 9.26 30.44
CA PRO A 349 -29.89 8.37 30.74
C PRO A 349 -28.55 9.03 30.41
N GLN A 350 -27.76 9.30 31.45
CA GLN A 350 -26.33 9.62 31.34
C GLN A 350 -25.61 8.36 30.86
N PHE A 351 -25.11 8.41 29.62
CA PHE A 351 -24.25 7.38 29.06
C PHE A 351 -22.84 7.55 29.65
N GLU A 352 -22.27 6.49 30.23
CA GLU A 352 -20.93 6.49 30.82
C GLU A 352 -19.86 6.89 29.80
N GLN A 353 -19.19 8.02 30.06
CA GLN A 353 -18.07 8.57 29.28
C GLN A 353 -16.76 7.78 29.42
N SER A 354 -16.71 6.71 30.24
CA SER A 354 -15.47 6.02 30.60
C SER A 354 -15.06 4.90 29.63
N VAL A 355 -16.00 4.29 28.90
CA VAL A 355 -15.71 3.16 28.00
C VAL A 355 -15.22 3.63 26.62
N SER A 356 -15.63 4.83 26.19
CA SER A 356 -15.27 5.40 24.89
C SER A 356 -13.78 5.74 24.79
N GLY A 357 -13.20 6.39 25.81
CA GLY A 357 -11.79 6.81 25.79
C GLY A 357 -10.78 5.66 25.76
N GLN A 358 -11.03 4.60 26.53
CA GLN A 358 -10.18 3.41 26.54
C GLN A 358 -10.28 2.62 25.23
N PHE A 359 -11.45 2.63 24.58
CA PHE A 359 -11.64 2.02 23.27
C PHE A 359 -10.87 2.75 22.15
N PHE A 360 -10.85 4.08 22.15
CA PHE A 360 -10.07 4.87 21.19
C PHE A 360 -8.55 4.74 21.40
N GLN A 361 -8.07 4.64 22.65
CA GLN A 361 -6.66 4.34 22.93
C GLN A 361 -6.26 2.93 22.50
N LEU A 362 -7.15 1.93 22.64
CA LEU A 362 -6.88 0.56 22.20
C LEU A 362 -6.87 0.45 20.67
N LEU A 363 -7.74 1.19 19.97
CA LEU A 363 -7.75 1.28 18.50
C LEU A 363 -6.55 2.05 17.95
N ALA A 364 -6.12 3.14 18.60
CA ALA A 364 -4.89 3.84 18.25
C ALA A 364 -3.67 2.92 18.44
N GLY A 365 -3.57 2.20 19.56
CA GLY A 365 -2.47 1.28 19.83
C GLY A 365 -2.44 0.02 18.95
N LEU A 366 -3.59 -0.57 18.62
CA LEU A 366 -3.65 -1.71 17.68
C LEU A 366 -3.43 -1.26 16.22
N GLY A 367 -3.95 -0.10 15.85
CA GLY A 367 -3.70 0.52 14.54
C GLY A 367 -2.21 0.81 14.36
N GLU A 368 -1.58 1.46 15.33
CA GLU A 368 -0.13 1.72 15.31
C GLU A 368 0.70 0.43 15.28
N LYS A 369 0.29 -0.63 15.97
CA LYS A 369 1.06 -1.89 15.99
C LYS A 369 0.92 -2.70 14.70
N VAL A 370 -0.27 -2.72 14.08
CA VAL A 370 -0.50 -3.38 12.78
C VAL A 370 0.10 -2.56 11.64
N ILE A 371 -0.01 -1.23 11.69
CA ILE A 371 0.64 -0.33 10.74
C ILE A 371 2.16 -0.42 10.91
N MET A 372 2.72 -0.41 12.12
CA MET A 372 4.17 -0.59 12.32
C MET A 372 4.65 -1.96 11.87
N GLU A 373 3.94 -3.06 12.17
CA GLU A 373 4.42 -4.39 11.76
C GLU A 373 4.25 -4.61 10.25
N SER A 374 3.20 -4.05 9.64
CA SER A 374 3.01 -4.03 8.18
C SER A 374 4.01 -3.10 7.49
N CYS A 375 4.32 -1.92 8.05
CA CYS A 375 5.36 -1.01 7.59
C CYS A 375 6.76 -1.57 7.84
N ARG A 376 6.97 -2.42 8.86
CA ARG A 376 8.23 -3.12 9.10
C ARG A 376 8.43 -4.23 8.08
N TYR A 377 7.38 -5.01 7.78
CA TYR A 377 7.39 -6.02 6.72
C TYR A 377 7.53 -5.39 5.33
N GLU A 378 6.82 -4.29 5.05
CA GLU A 378 6.92 -3.52 3.81
C GLU A 378 8.27 -2.81 3.70
N ALA A 379 8.79 -2.15 4.73
CA ALA A 379 10.11 -1.50 4.71
C ALA A 379 11.24 -2.54 4.55
N MET A 380 11.09 -3.73 5.14
CA MET A 380 12.00 -4.85 4.90
C MET A 380 11.90 -5.33 3.45
N LEU A 381 10.70 -5.56 2.91
CA LEU A 381 10.48 -5.91 1.50
C LEU A 381 10.90 -4.79 0.53
N THR A 382 10.90 -3.53 0.95
CA THR A 382 11.15 -2.35 0.11
C THR A 382 12.62 -1.93 0.10
N GLY A 383 13.34 -2.04 1.23
CA GLY A 383 14.81 -2.00 1.25
C GLY A 383 15.41 -3.13 0.41
N VAL A 384 14.76 -4.29 0.42
CA VAL A 384 15.02 -5.43 -0.47
C VAL A 384 14.72 -5.10 -1.94
N ARG A 385 13.62 -4.39 -2.26
CA ARG A 385 13.28 -3.97 -3.64
C ARG A 385 14.20 -2.89 -4.22
N HIS A 386 14.65 -1.91 -3.42
CA HIS A 386 15.60 -0.89 -3.88
C HIS A 386 16.96 -1.51 -4.22
N GLN A 387 17.47 -2.39 -3.34
CA GLN A 387 18.66 -3.19 -3.64
C GLN A 387 18.42 -4.17 -4.81
N ALA A 388 17.22 -4.72 -4.96
CA ALA A 388 16.90 -5.57 -6.12
C ALA A 388 16.90 -4.79 -7.44
N GLY A 389 16.46 -3.52 -7.45
CA GLY A 389 16.53 -2.66 -8.64
C GLY A 389 17.96 -2.28 -9.04
N GLU A 390 18.84 -2.02 -8.06
CA GLU A 390 20.28 -1.85 -8.31
C GLU A 390 20.90 -3.14 -8.84
N VAL A 391 20.58 -4.28 -8.24
CA VAL A 391 21.05 -5.60 -8.70
C VAL A 391 20.49 -5.94 -10.09
N GLU A 392 19.24 -5.62 -10.40
CA GLU A 392 18.63 -5.84 -11.72
C GLU A 392 19.31 -5.02 -12.81
N ASN A 393 19.57 -3.73 -12.57
CA ASN A 393 20.30 -2.89 -13.53
C ASN A 393 21.72 -3.41 -13.79
N LEU A 394 22.42 -3.82 -12.73
CA LEU A 394 23.76 -4.40 -12.83
C LEU A 394 23.76 -5.74 -13.55
N VAL A 395 22.76 -6.57 -13.28
CA VAL A 395 22.61 -7.85 -13.95
C VAL A 395 22.24 -7.67 -15.42
N SER A 396 21.38 -6.71 -15.78
CA SER A 396 21.08 -6.41 -17.18
C SER A 396 22.32 -5.96 -17.95
N GLN A 397 23.21 -5.18 -17.32
CA GLN A 397 24.52 -4.83 -17.91
C GLN A 397 25.42 -6.05 -18.07
N TRP A 398 25.39 -7.01 -17.14
CA TRP A 398 26.13 -8.26 -17.21
C TRP A 398 25.58 -9.23 -18.27
N GLU A 399 24.26 -9.29 -18.44
CA GLU A 399 23.57 -10.09 -19.46
C GLU A 399 23.84 -9.56 -20.88
N GLN A 400 23.81 -8.23 -21.07
CA GLN A 400 24.18 -7.59 -22.34
C GLN A 400 25.64 -7.89 -22.75
N TYR A 401 26.54 -7.98 -21.78
CA TYR A 401 27.94 -8.33 -21.99
C TYR A 401 28.12 -9.77 -22.50
N PHE A 402 27.45 -10.76 -21.91
CA PHE A 402 27.52 -12.15 -22.39
C PHE A 402 26.75 -12.38 -23.70
N ALA A 403 25.72 -11.59 -23.99
CA ALA A 403 25.03 -11.62 -25.28
C ALA A 403 25.91 -11.06 -26.43
N GLY A 404 26.81 -10.13 -26.13
CA GLY A 404 27.75 -9.54 -27.10
C GLY A 404 29.03 -10.33 -27.33
N ALA A 405 29.41 -11.21 -26.41
CA ALA A 405 30.62 -12.03 -26.49
C ALA A 405 30.35 -13.41 -27.09
N SER A 406 29.92 -13.47 -28.36
CA SER A 406 29.84 -14.75 -29.07
C SER A 406 31.20 -15.05 -29.71
N PRO A 407 31.91 -16.14 -29.33
CA PRO A 407 33.14 -16.51 -30.00
C PRO A 407 32.80 -17.07 -31.39
N SER A 408 33.41 -16.50 -32.43
CA SER A 408 33.49 -17.17 -33.73
C SER A 408 34.09 -18.56 -33.51
N PRO A 409 33.53 -19.63 -34.10
CA PRO A 409 34.09 -20.97 -33.91
C PRO A 409 35.54 -20.99 -34.40
N PRO A 410 36.47 -21.63 -33.66
CA PRO A 410 37.86 -21.66 -34.06
C PRO A 410 38.01 -22.46 -35.36
N GLU A 411 38.73 -21.89 -36.33
CA GLU A 411 39.28 -22.67 -37.42
C GLU A 411 40.12 -23.82 -36.84
N GLN A 412 39.76 -25.05 -37.21
CA GLN A 412 40.40 -26.27 -36.73
C GLN A 412 41.92 -26.22 -36.94
N GLY A 413 42.69 -26.24 -35.86
CA GLY A 413 44.12 -26.58 -35.97
C GLY A 413 45.08 -26.09 -34.88
N GLN A 414 44.69 -25.18 -33.97
CA GLN A 414 45.61 -24.67 -32.95
C GLN A 414 45.27 -25.14 -31.54
N LYS A 415 46.28 -25.70 -30.89
CA LYS A 415 46.28 -26.17 -29.50
C LYS A 415 46.18 -24.94 -28.58
N PRO A 416 45.25 -24.89 -27.61
CA PRO A 416 44.99 -23.69 -26.83
C PRO A 416 46.11 -23.45 -25.82
N THR A 417 46.97 -22.48 -26.10
CA THR A 417 47.72 -21.75 -25.07
C THR A 417 46.79 -20.68 -24.52
N GLY A 418 46.55 -20.72 -23.20
CA GLY A 418 45.53 -19.92 -22.50
C GLY A 418 45.46 -18.47 -22.97
N SER A 419 44.41 -18.16 -23.73
CA SER A 419 44.03 -16.79 -24.06
C SER A 419 43.31 -16.21 -22.85
N THR A 420 44.01 -15.40 -22.07
CA THR A 420 43.35 -14.46 -21.16
C THR A 420 42.52 -13.52 -22.03
N VAL A 421 41.20 -13.57 -21.88
CA VAL A 421 40.28 -12.67 -22.58
C VAL A 421 40.52 -11.28 -22.02
N GLU A 422 41.01 -10.34 -22.84
CA GLU A 422 41.17 -8.94 -22.46
C GLU A 422 39.86 -8.19 -22.70
N PHE A 423 39.32 -7.58 -21.64
CA PHE A 423 38.00 -6.96 -21.62
C PHE A 423 38.09 -5.43 -21.76
N ASN A 424 37.32 -4.84 -22.69
CA ASN A 424 37.24 -3.39 -22.86
C ASN A 424 35.84 -2.88 -22.48
N TRP A 425 35.77 -2.15 -21.36
CA TRP A 425 34.53 -1.73 -20.69
C TRP A 425 34.12 -0.28 -20.97
N ASP A 426 34.93 0.50 -21.68
CA ASP A 426 34.71 1.95 -21.86
C ASP A 426 33.53 2.30 -22.79
N VAL A 427 32.93 1.31 -23.47
CA VAL A 427 31.90 1.52 -24.50
C VAL A 427 30.47 1.61 -23.92
N ILE A 428 30.23 1.15 -22.68
CA ILE A 428 28.87 0.94 -22.14
C ILE A 428 28.42 2.07 -21.18
N VAL A 429 29.34 2.91 -20.67
CA VAL A 429 29.04 3.85 -19.59
C VAL A 429 28.71 5.26 -20.11
N GLY A 430 27.43 5.65 -20.06
CA GLY A 430 26.98 7.03 -20.27
C GLY A 430 27.37 8.00 -19.15
N GLN A 431 27.44 9.30 -19.46
CA GLN A 431 28.01 10.39 -18.65
C GLN A 431 27.26 10.70 -17.34
N ASN A 432 27.39 9.86 -16.30
CA ASN A 432 27.11 10.26 -14.91
C ASN A 432 28.28 9.84 -14.00
N ASN A 433 29.05 10.82 -13.52
CA ASN A 433 30.32 10.59 -12.83
C ASN A 433 30.18 9.86 -11.47
N CYS A 434 29.02 9.94 -10.81
CA CYS A 434 28.77 9.24 -9.54
C CYS A 434 28.65 7.72 -9.76
N ASN A 435 27.99 7.30 -10.84
CA ASN A 435 27.78 5.88 -11.14
C ASN A 435 29.06 5.19 -11.64
N ARG A 436 30.03 5.95 -12.16
CA ARG A 436 31.25 5.38 -12.77
C ARG A 436 32.10 4.60 -11.77
N GLN A 437 32.25 5.12 -10.54
CA GLN A 437 33.05 4.44 -9.51
C GLN A 437 32.37 3.15 -9.02
N GLN A 438 31.07 3.21 -8.75
CA GLN A 438 30.29 2.04 -8.33
C GLN A 438 30.30 0.94 -9.41
N ILE A 439 30.13 1.33 -10.68
CA ILE A 439 30.22 0.40 -11.82
C ILE A 439 31.62 -0.23 -11.90
N GLN A 440 32.69 0.54 -11.70
CA GLN A 440 34.06 0.00 -11.68
C GLN A 440 34.31 -0.99 -10.54
N GLU A 441 33.78 -0.70 -9.34
CA GLU A 441 33.90 -1.61 -8.19
C GLU A 441 33.15 -2.92 -8.43
N ILE A 442 31.98 -2.87 -9.05
CA ILE A 442 31.19 -4.05 -9.41
C ILE A 442 31.88 -4.85 -10.52
N GLN A 443 32.43 -4.18 -11.53
CA GLN A 443 33.20 -4.83 -12.59
C GLN A 443 34.44 -5.54 -12.04
N ALA A 444 35.17 -4.90 -11.13
CA ALA A 444 36.31 -5.51 -10.47
C ALA A 444 35.89 -6.72 -9.64
N ALA A 445 34.82 -6.62 -8.84
CA ALA A 445 34.30 -7.73 -8.04
C ALA A 445 33.85 -8.92 -8.90
N ALA A 446 33.18 -8.63 -10.03
CA ALA A 446 32.76 -9.63 -11.02
C ALA A 446 33.95 -10.34 -11.67
N GLY A 447 34.95 -9.59 -12.13
CA GLY A 447 36.16 -10.15 -12.73
C GLY A 447 36.94 -11.01 -11.74
N ASP A 448 37.12 -10.52 -10.51
CA ASP A 448 37.79 -11.26 -9.44
C ASP A 448 37.05 -12.56 -9.09
N PHE A 449 35.71 -12.51 -9.03
CA PHE A 449 34.90 -13.68 -8.80
C PHE A 449 35.10 -14.73 -9.89
N LEU A 450 35.00 -14.36 -11.17
CA LEU A 450 35.18 -15.32 -12.28
C LEU A 450 36.61 -15.90 -12.30
N ASN A 451 37.62 -15.09 -12.01
CA ASN A 451 39.01 -15.55 -11.90
C ASN A 451 39.23 -16.54 -10.75
N GLN A 452 38.54 -16.35 -9.63
CA GLN A 452 38.62 -17.24 -8.46
C GLN A 452 37.78 -18.52 -8.63
N ASN A 453 36.85 -18.54 -9.57
CA ASN A 453 35.86 -19.62 -9.74
C ASN A 453 35.85 -20.14 -11.20
N PRO A 454 36.95 -20.77 -11.67
CA PRO A 454 37.10 -21.20 -13.06
C PRO A 454 36.10 -22.28 -13.49
N ASP A 455 35.59 -23.07 -12.53
CA ASP A 455 34.54 -24.07 -12.72
C ASP A 455 33.21 -23.45 -13.18
N LEU A 456 32.93 -22.21 -12.76
CA LEU A 456 31.75 -21.45 -13.16
C LEU A 456 32.04 -20.58 -14.40
N ALA A 457 33.24 -20.01 -14.50
CA ALA A 457 33.59 -19.07 -15.57
C ALA A 457 33.71 -19.73 -16.96
N GLY A 458 34.00 -21.03 -17.03
CA GLY A 458 34.17 -21.76 -18.29
C GLY A 458 32.87 -22.08 -19.05
N ASP A 459 31.71 -21.84 -18.46
CA ASP A 459 30.40 -22.23 -19.02
C ASP A 459 29.39 -21.09 -18.85
N GLN A 460 28.87 -20.59 -19.99
CA GLN A 460 27.90 -19.50 -20.02
C GLN A 460 26.62 -19.82 -19.23
N HIS A 461 26.19 -21.09 -19.22
CA HIS A 461 25.00 -21.51 -18.48
C HIS A 461 25.25 -21.48 -16.97
N LYS A 462 26.46 -21.85 -16.53
CA LYS A 462 26.86 -21.75 -15.12
C LYS A 462 26.91 -20.29 -14.66
N VAL A 463 27.46 -19.39 -15.48
CA VAL A 463 27.44 -17.96 -15.18
C VAL A 463 26.02 -17.40 -15.12
N GLN A 464 25.14 -17.75 -16.07
CA GLN A 464 23.74 -17.35 -16.03
C GLN A 464 23.02 -17.84 -14.77
N MET A 465 23.36 -19.01 -14.26
CA MET A 465 22.82 -19.50 -13.00
C MET A 465 23.30 -18.67 -11.80
N VAL A 466 24.58 -18.28 -11.76
CA VAL A 466 25.09 -17.34 -10.73
C VAL A 466 24.33 -16.01 -10.78
N VAL A 467 24.08 -15.51 -11.98
CA VAL A 467 23.30 -14.29 -12.21
C VAL A 467 21.88 -14.42 -11.70
N PHE A 468 21.23 -15.54 -12.02
CA PHE A 468 19.89 -15.85 -11.55
C PHE A 468 19.84 -15.92 -10.02
N CYS A 469 20.79 -16.62 -9.39
CA CYS A 469 20.91 -16.69 -7.94
C CYS A 469 21.16 -15.30 -7.32
N LEU A 470 21.94 -14.44 -7.97
CA LEU A 470 22.22 -13.08 -7.49
C LEU A 470 20.98 -12.17 -7.59
N LYS A 471 20.24 -12.22 -8.70
CA LYS A 471 18.96 -11.49 -8.88
C LYS A 471 17.95 -11.86 -7.79
N ASN A 472 17.91 -13.15 -7.44
CA ASN A 472 16.97 -13.68 -6.47
C ASN A 472 17.55 -13.74 -5.04
N TYR A 473 18.81 -13.33 -4.83
CA TYR A 473 19.52 -13.54 -3.57
C TYR A 473 18.78 -12.94 -2.38
N ILE A 474 18.25 -11.74 -2.55
CA ILE A 474 17.54 -11.02 -1.48
C ILE A 474 16.18 -11.68 -1.15
N SER A 475 15.54 -12.31 -2.15
CA SER A 475 14.33 -13.10 -1.96
C SER A 475 14.61 -14.47 -1.34
N ILE A 476 15.81 -15.02 -1.57
CA ILE A 476 16.24 -16.33 -1.06
C ILE A 476 16.76 -16.21 0.37
N ASP A 477 17.46 -15.12 0.71
CA ASP A 477 18.11 -14.92 2.00
C ASP A 477 18.06 -13.44 2.45
N PRO A 478 16.93 -13.00 3.02
CA PRO A 478 16.71 -11.60 3.37
C PRO A 478 17.59 -11.14 4.55
N GLU A 479 18.08 -12.05 5.39
CA GLU A 479 18.99 -11.72 6.50
C GLU A 479 20.35 -11.21 6.00
N ASN A 480 20.72 -11.60 4.78
CA ASN A 480 21.96 -11.23 4.12
C ASN A 480 21.81 -10.09 3.09
N ALA A 481 20.67 -9.38 3.09
CA ALA A 481 20.45 -8.23 2.22
C ALA A 481 21.51 -7.12 2.43
N ALA A 482 22.08 -6.99 3.63
CA ALA A 482 23.07 -5.96 3.95
C ALA A 482 24.51 -6.29 3.47
N LEU A 483 24.76 -7.49 2.92
CA LEU A 483 26.13 -7.88 2.55
C LEU A 483 26.69 -7.01 1.40
N PRO A 484 28.00 -6.72 1.40
CA PRO A 484 28.67 -6.11 0.26
C PRO A 484 28.46 -6.94 -1.03
N PHE A 485 28.41 -6.26 -2.19
CA PHE A 485 28.14 -6.91 -3.48
C PHE A 485 29.04 -8.13 -3.76
N ARG A 486 30.33 -8.05 -3.41
CA ARG A 486 31.29 -9.16 -3.57
C ARG A 486 30.91 -10.41 -2.76
N GLU A 487 30.39 -10.22 -1.56
CA GLU A 487 29.96 -11.33 -0.70
C GLU A 487 28.65 -11.94 -1.22
N LYS A 488 27.71 -11.10 -1.68
CA LYS A 488 26.49 -11.56 -2.37
C LYS A 488 26.82 -12.39 -3.61
N LEU A 489 27.80 -11.96 -4.41
CA LEU A 489 28.25 -12.66 -5.61
C LEU A 489 28.88 -14.03 -5.27
N ASN A 490 29.70 -14.09 -4.22
CA ASN A 490 30.26 -15.36 -3.73
C ASN A 490 29.17 -16.33 -3.27
N GLN A 491 28.17 -15.84 -2.54
CA GLN A 491 27.05 -16.64 -2.07
C GLN A 491 26.18 -17.15 -3.23
N ALA A 492 25.87 -16.29 -4.20
CA ALA A 492 25.19 -16.68 -5.43
C ALA A 492 25.98 -17.76 -6.20
N GLY A 493 27.32 -17.67 -6.21
CA GLY A 493 28.20 -18.71 -6.73
C GLY A 493 28.05 -20.06 -6.04
N MET A 494 27.95 -20.07 -4.70
CA MET A 494 27.71 -21.31 -3.94
C MET A 494 26.33 -21.91 -4.21
N MET A 495 25.29 -21.07 -4.25
CA MET A 495 23.92 -21.50 -4.59
C MET A 495 23.85 -22.14 -5.98
N ALA A 496 24.49 -21.53 -6.97
CA ALA A 496 24.59 -22.08 -8.32
C ALA A 496 25.27 -23.45 -8.33
N ARG A 497 26.35 -23.63 -7.55
CA ARG A 497 27.05 -24.91 -7.43
C ARG A 497 26.20 -26.00 -6.80
N ASP A 498 25.47 -25.66 -5.73
CA ASP A 498 24.57 -26.61 -5.08
C ASP A 498 23.43 -27.02 -6.01
N PHE A 499 22.92 -26.10 -6.83
CA PHE A 499 21.95 -26.40 -7.88
C PHE A 499 22.50 -27.41 -8.91
N PHE A 500 23.71 -27.18 -9.44
CA PHE A 500 24.33 -28.11 -10.40
C PHE A 500 24.62 -29.48 -9.78
N ARG A 501 25.11 -29.51 -8.53
CA ARG A 501 25.35 -30.75 -7.79
C ARG A 501 24.04 -31.54 -7.60
N ALA A 502 22.94 -30.87 -7.28
CA ALA A 502 21.63 -31.51 -7.12
C ALA A 502 21.10 -32.14 -8.42
N ARG A 503 21.52 -31.62 -9.59
CA ARG A 503 21.19 -32.19 -10.91
C ARG A 503 22.15 -33.28 -11.37
N GLY A 504 23.21 -33.56 -10.60
CA GLY A 504 24.26 -34.50 -10.99
C GLY A 504 25.16 -33.97 -12.11
N GLU A 505 25.15 -32.66 -12.36
CA GLU A 505 26.04 -32.02 -13.33
C GLU A 505 27.43 -31.84 -12.70
N ALA A 506 28.49 -32.11 -13.47
CA ALA A 506 29.85 -31.96 -13.00
C ALA A 506 30.25 -30.46 -12.99
N LEU A 507 30.80 -30.02 -11.85
CA LEU A 507 31.32 -28.66 -11.68
C LEU A 507 32.66 -28.45 -12.38
#